data_AF-A0A1D6I7V4-F1
#
_entry.id   AF-A0A1D6I7V4-F1
#
_cell.length_a   1.000
_cell.length_b   1.000
_cell.length_c   1.000
_cell.angle_alpha   90.00
_cell.angle_beta   90.00
_cell.angle_gamma   90.00
#
_symmetry.space_group_name_H-M   'P 1'
#
loop_
_entity.id
_entity.type
_entity.pdbx_description
1 polymer ?
#
loop_
_entity_poly.entity_id
_entity_poly.type
_entity_poly.pdbx_seq_one_letter_code
_entity_poly.pdbx_strand_id
1 'polypeptide(L)' 'MHYDFLPCLQVGSDQRPNYLPMEVCKIVAEQQYRKKLEGQQVSKLMDSTCQRPSLREDNICQVLAISVFFCVLSD' A
#
# COMPACT_ATOMS: atom_id res chain seq x y z
N MET A 1 23.88 -6.79 -17.70
CA MET A 1 23.33 -5.81 -16.76
C MET A 1 23.13 -4.53 -17.53
N HIS A 2 21.95 -3.92 -17.45
CA HIS A 2 21.55 -2.84 -18.38
C HIS A 2 21.57 -1.45 -17.70
N TYR A 3 21.82 -1.40 -16.38
CA TYR A 3 21.81 -0.17 -15.58
C TYR A 3 22.95 -0.13 -14.55
N ASP A 4 24.18 -0.33 -15.01
CA ASP A 4 25.40 -0.40 -14.16
C ASP A 4 25.67 0.87 -13.31
N PHE A 5 24.95 1.97 -13.58
CA PHE A 5 25.04 3.22 -12.82
C PHE A 5 24.11 3.28 -11.59
N LEU A 6 23.18 2.34 -11.45
CA LEU A 6 22.27 2.29 -10.29
C LEU A 6 22.96 1.65 -9.08
N PRO A 7 22.68 2.14 -7.86
CA PRO A 7 23.23 1.53 -6.65
C PRO A 7 22.59 0.16 -6.38
N CYS A 8 23.37 -0.75 -5.82
CA CYS A 8 22.86 -2.00 -5.28
C CYS A 8 22.12 -1.77 -3.96
N LEU A 9 21.08 -2.56 -3.70
CA LEU A 9 20.36 -2.58 -2.42
C LEU A 9 21.06 -3.53 -1.45
N GLN A 10 21.43 -3.02 -0.27
CA GLN A 10 21.89 -3.86 0.84
C GLN A 10 20.67 -4.42 1.58
N VAL A 11 20.58 -5.75 1.65
CA VAL A 11 19.53 -6.47 2.37
C VAL A 11 20.15 -7.45 3.37
N GLY A 12 19.34 -7.90 4.34
CA GLY A 12 19.78 -8.79 5.41
C GLY A 12 20.23 -8.05 6.67
N SER A 13 20.89 -8.78 7.57
CA SER A 13 21.45 -8.22 8.82
C SER A 13 22.83 -7.63 8.59
N ASP A 14 23.26 -6.68 9.42
CA ASP A 14 24.60 -6.07 9.35
C ASP A 14 25.75 -7.10 9.42
N GLN A 15 25.55 -8.24 10.11
CA GLN A 15 26.56 -9.31 10.21
C GLN A 15 26.68 -10.16 8.93
N ARG A 16 25.66 -10.16 8.07
CA ARG A 16 25.61 -10.92 6.82
C ARG A 16 24.88 -10.10 5.75
N PRO A 17 25.53 -9.04 5.22
CA PRO A 17 24.92 -8.23 4.17
C PRO A 17 24.85 -9.03 2.86
N ASN A 18 23.76 -8.84 2.13
CA ASN A 18 23.59 -9.34 0.78
C ASN A 18 23.28 -8.14 -0.14
N TYR A 19 23.90 -8.10 -1.32
CA TYR A 19 23.78 -6.98 -2.25
C TYR A 19 23.01 -7.41 -3.48
N LEU A 20 21.86 -6.78 -3.71
CA LEU A 20 20.99 -7.08 -4.83
C LEU A 20 20.98 -5.92 -5.83
N PRO A 21 21.09 -6.17 -7.15
CA PRO A 21 20.88 -5.14 -8.16
C PRO A 21 19.45 -4.58 -8.04
N MET A 22 19.28 -3.27 -8.25
CA MET A 22 17.98 -2.62 -8.10
C MET A 22 16.98 -3.14 -9.15
N GLU A 23 17.47 -3.55 -10.32
CA GLU A 23 16.67 -3.99 -11.46
C GLU A 23 15.94 -5.31 -11.23
N VAL A 24 16.46 -6.14 -10.33
CA VAL A 24 15.84 -7.44 -9.99
C VAL A 24 14.93 -7.35 -8.76
N CYS A 25 14.85 -6.17 -8.12
CA CYS A 25 14.09 -5.97 -6.90
C CYS A 25 12.72 -5.36 -7.17
N LYS A 26 11.71 -5.78 -6.40
CA LYS A 26 10.35 -5.22 -6.44
C LYS A 26 9.89 -4.91 -5.02
N ILE A 27 9.17 -3.80 -4.86
CA ILE A 27 8.51 -3.47 -3.59
C ILE A 27 7.40 -4.50 -3.36
N VAL A 28 7.41 -5.13 -2.20
CA VAL A 28 6.37 -6.09 -1.82
C VAL A 28 5.05 -5.36 -1.65
N ALA A 29 3.97 -5.97 -2.13
CA ALA A 29 2.62 -5.41 -1.97
C ALA A 29 2.23 -5.31 -0.49
N GLU A 30 1.24 -4.47 -0.19
CA GLU A 30 0.59 -4.39 1.14
C GLU A 30 1.50 -3.93 2.29
N GLN A 31 2.66 -3.37 1.99
CA GLN A 31 3.51 -2.74 2.99
C GLN A 31 2.93 -1.37 3.41
N GLN A 32 2.72 -1.18 4.72
CA GLN A 32 2.27 0.11 5.26
C GLN A 32 3.40 1.14 5.23
N TYR A 33 3.14 2.30 4.61
CA TYR A 33 4.04 3.45 4.68
C TYR A 33 3.91 4.16 6.04
N ARG A 34 5.02 4.25 6.80
CA ARG A 34 5.03 4.80 8.18
C ARG A 34 5.66 6.18 8.33
N LYS A 35 6.32 6.70 7.29
CA LYS A 35 6.97 8.01 7.34
C LYS A 35 5.94 9.12 7.11
N LYS A 36 6.27 10.35 7.52
CA LYS A 36 5.45 11.52 7.21
C LYS A 36 5.38 11.73 5.69
N LEU A 37 4.17 11.96 5.19
CA LEU A 37 3.92 12.29 3.79
C LEU A 37 4.27 13.75 3.50
N GLU A 38 4.67 14.03 2.28
CA GLU A 38 4.87 15.39 1.78
C GLU A 38 3.52 16.11 1.57
N GLY A 39 3.49 17.45 1.66
CA GLY A 39 2.25 18.23 1.52
C GLY A 39 1.44 17.93 0.26
N GLN A 40 2.11 17.74 -0.89
CA GLN A 40 1.42 17.35 -2.13
C GLN A 40 0.82 15.95 -2.06
N GLN A 41 1.50 15.00 -1.42
CA GLN A 41 1.00 13.64 -1.23
C GLN A 41 -0.20 13.63 -0.28
N VAL A 42 -0.16 14.44 0.78
CA VAL A 42 -1.29 14.64 1.70
C VAL A 42 -2.49 15.21 0.97
N SER A 43 -2.33 16.26 0.16
CA SER A 43 -3.42 16.84 -0.63
C SER A 43 -4.09 15.81 -1.53
N LYS A 44 -3.30 15.04 -2.29
CA LYS A 44 -3.82 13.96 -3.16
C LYS A 44 -4.55 12.89 -2.36
N LEU A 45 -4.07 12.56 -1.17
CA LEU A 45 -4.72 11.61 -0.28
C LEU A 45 -6.05 12.18 0.25
N MET A 46 -6.11 13.46 0.61
CA MET A 46 -7.35 14.11 1.00
C MET A 46 -8.35 14.14 -0.16
N ASP A 47 -7.93 14.54 -1.35
CA ASP A 47 -8.78 14.59 -2.54
C ASP A 47 -9.39 13.23 -2.89
N SER A 48 -8.63 12.14 -2.67
CA SER A 48 -9.10 10.78 -2.93
C SER A 48 -9.92 10.15 -1.80
N THR A 49 -9.69 10.54 -0.54
CA THR A 49 -10.39 9.97 0.63
C THR A 49 -11.59 10.79 1.10
N CYS A 50 -11.65 12.09 0.78
CA CYS A 50 -12.76 12.96 1.13
C CYS A 50 -13.99 12.62 0.28
N GLN A 51 -14.91 11.85 0.86
CA GLN A 51 -16.20 11.51 0.28
C GLN A 51 -17.33 12.36 0.88
N ARG A 52 -18.36 12.67 0.09
CA ARG A 52 -19.58 13.30 0.60
C ARG A 52 -20.27 12.35 1.60
N PRO A 53 -20.92 12.87 2.67
CA PRO A 53 -21.55 12.03 3.69
C PRO A 53 -22.51 10.98 3.15
N SER A 54 -23.36 11.33 2.18
CA SER A 54 -24.31 10.39 1.55
C SER A 54 -23.60 9.24 0.83
N LEU A 55 -22.56 9.54 0.05
CA LEU A 55 -21.78 8.52 -0.65
C LEU A 55 -21.07 7.59 0.34
N ARG A 56 -20.59 8.14 1.47
CA ARG A 56 -19.98 7.36 2.53
C ARG A 56 -20.99 6.41 3.19
N GLU A 57 -22.21 6.88 3.45
CA GLU A 57 -23.30 6.06 3.98
C GLU A 57 -23.63 4.90 3.03
N ASP A 58 -23.82 5.20 1.75
CA ASP A 58 -24.07 4.19 0.71
C ASP A 58 -22.95 3.13 0.66
N ASN A 59 -21.68 3.58 0.69
CA ASN A 59 -20.51 2.68 0.70
C ASN A 59 -20.49 1.79 1.95
N ILE A 60 -20.80 2.33 3.13
CA ILE A 60 -20.86 1.56 4.37
C ILE A 60 -21.98 0.52 4.30
N CYS A 61 -23.18 0.93 3.85
CA CYS A 61 -24.31 0.01 3.67
C CYS A 61 -23.99 -1.11 2.67
N GLN A 62 -23.30 -0.80 1.57
CA GLN A 62 -22.87 -1.80 0.60
C GLN A 62 -21.86 -2.80 1.18
N VAL A 63 -20.83 -2.31 1.89
CA VAL A 63 -19.84 -3.19 2.54
C VAL A 63 -20.51 -4.09 3.57
N LEU A 64 -21.43 -3.55 4.37
CA LEU A 64 -22.18 -4.33 5.35
C LEU A 64 -23.05 -5.39 4.67
N ALA A 65 -23.79 -5.04 3.61
CA ALA A 65 -24.59 -6.00 2.86
C ALA A 65 -23.76 -7.17 2.30
N ILE A 66 -22.56 -6.88 1.77
CA ILE A 66 -21.63 -7.91 1.29
C ILE A 66 -21.10 -8.77 2.44
N SER A 67 -20.67 -8.14 3.54
CA SER A 67 -20.12 -8.86 4.70
C SER A 67 -21.16 -9.75 5.40
N VAL A 68 -22.40 -9.27 5.52
CA VAL A 68 -23.52 -10.04 6.09
C VAL A 68 -23.87 -11.21 5.17
N PHE A 69 -23.84 -11.02 3.85
CA PHE A 69 -24.07 -12.11 2.90
C PHE A 69 -23.05 -13.25 3.05
N PHE A 70 -21.76 -12.94 3.22
CA PHE A 70 -20.74 -13.95 3.48
C PHE A 70 -20.88 -14.63 4.84
N CYS A 71 -21.35 -13.89 5.86
CA CYS A 71 -21.60 -14.45 7.19
C CYS A 71 -22.78 -15.43 7.17
N VAL A 72 -23.92 -15.03 6.57
CA VAL A 72 -25.16 -15.82 6.51
C VAL A 72 -25.04 -17.07 5.62
N LEU A 73 -24.12 -17.08 4.64
CA LEU A 73 -23.83 -18.27 3.82
C LEU A 73 -22.78 -19.21 4.43
N SER A 74 -22.11 -18.81 5.52
CA SER A 74 -21.13 -19.65 6.22
C SER A 74 -21.73 -20.40 7.42
N ASP A 75 -23.02 -20.18 7.73
CA ASP A 75 -23.83 -20.96 8.69
C ASP A 75 -24.76 -21.96 7.97
#